data_AF-A0A7M6DJK1-F1
#
_entry.id   AF-A0A7M6DJK1-F1
#
_cell.length_a   1.000
_cell.length_b   1.000
_cell.length_c   1.000
_cell.angle_alpha   90.00
_cell.angle_beta   90.00
_cell.angle_gamma   90.00
#
_symmetry.space_group_name_H-M   'P 1'
#
loop_
_entity.id
_entity.type
_entity.pdbx_description
1 polymer ?
#
loop_
_entity_poly.entity_id
_entity_poly.type
_entity_poly.pdbx_seq_one_letter_code
_entity_poly.pdbx_strand_id
1 'polypeptide(L)'
;NFRLVDRVTDLEGKVATLIGVVNKMSKMMTHRESAATNRNDHIESYIAENNYCKATLDSISKSATSIGSLTRELMDEILTEDEFATCTVKGQGQTDRGGISEEKREIIEKYVKKRYGESASDPTIRTFMRQYFTNRRRTKPENRKKARGNEEREE
;
A
#
# COMPACT_ATOMS: atom_id res chain seq x y z
N ASN A 1 -15.95 -47.11 37.24
CA ASN A 1 -14.91 -47.27 36.20
C ASN A 1 -15.40 -46.94 34.79
N PHE A 2 -16.51 -47.48 34.27
CA PHE A 2 -16.95 -47.20 32.89
C PHE A 2 -17.21 -45.71 32.55
N ARG A 3 -17.89 -44.94 33.43
CA ARG A 3 -18.17 -43.50 33.20
C ARG A 3 -16.93 -42.59 33.11
N LEU A 4 -15.78 -43.02 33.66
CA LEU A 4 -14.55 -42.23 33.60
C LEU A 4 -13.88 -42.40 32.22
N VAL A 5 -13.93 -43.61 31.67
CA VAL A 5 -13.37 -43.97 30.36
C VAL A 5 -14.10 -43.23 29.24
N ASP A 6 -15.43 -43.15 29.29
CA ASP A 6 -16.22 -42.41 28.28
C ASP A 6 -15.89 -40.91 28.26
N ARG A 7 -15.66 -40.30 29.44
CA ARG A 7 -15.29 -38.88 29.54
C ARG A 7 -13.87 -38.61 29.06
N VAL A 8 -12.94 -39.54 29.30
CA VAL A 8 -11.57 -39.44 28.78
C VAL A 8 -11.56 -39.57 27.26
N THR A 9 -12.33 -40.50 26.70
CA THR A 9 -12.44 -40.69 25.24
C THR A 9 -13.04 -39.46 24.54
N ASP A 10 -14.07 -38.83 25.12
CA ASP A 10 -14.64 -37.58 24.61
C ASP A 10 -13.64 -36.40 24.68
N LEU A 11 -12.85 -36.32 25.75
CA LEU A 11 -11.76 -35.34 25.88
C LEU A 11 -10.68 -35.54 24.82
N GLU A 12 -10.26 -36.78 24.55
CA GLU A 12 -9.29 -37.11 23.50
C GLU A 12 -9.80 -36.70 22.11
N GLY A 13 -11.08 -36.95 21.81
CA GLY A 13 -11.71 -36.52 20.56
C GLY A 13 -11.75 -34.99 20.39
N LYS A 14 -12.03 -34.25 21.48
CA LYS A 14 -12.00 -32.78 21.49
C LYS A 14 -10.59 -32.23 21.32
N VAL A 15 -9.59 -32.82 21.97
CA VAL A 15 -8.18 -32.45 21.81
C VAL A 15 -7.70 -32.70 20.38
N ALA A 16 -8.03 -33.84 19.79
CA ALA A 16 -7.70 -34.14 18.38
C ALA A 16 -8.32 -33.12 17.42
N THR A 17 -9.57 -32.71 17.68
CA THR A 17 -10.26 -31.67 16.89
C THR A 17 -9.55 -30.31 17.02
N LEU A 18 -9.17 -29.92 18.25
CA LEU A 18 -8.47 -28.67 18.51
C LEU A 18 -7.10 -28.62 17.80
N ILE A 19 -6.33 -29.72 17.87
CA ILE A 19 -5.05 -29.86 17.17
C ILE A 19 -5.25 -29.74 15.65
N GLY A 20 -6.31 -30.35 15.11
CA GLY A 20 -6.67 -30.22 13.69
C GLY A 20 -6.95 -28.76 13.27
N VAL A 21 -7.69 -28.02 14.09
CA VAL A 21 -7.99 -26.60 13.85
C VAL A 21 -6.73 -25.74 13.94
N VAL A 22 -5.88 -25.96 14.95
CA VAL A 22 -4.61 -25.24 15.12
C VAL A 22 -3.67 -25.50 13.94
N ASN A 23 -3.52 -26.74 13.49
CA ASN A 23 -2.70 -27.09 12.33
C ASN A 23 -3.24 -26.45 11.04
N LYS A 24 -4.56 -26.38 10.86
CA LYS A 24 -5.19 -25.70 9.73
C LYS A 24 -4.92 -24.19 9.78
N MET A 25 -5.04 -23.55 10.94
CA MET A 25 -4.73 -22.13 11.11
C MET A 25 -3.25 -21.83 10.85
N SER A 26 -2.34 -22.66 11.37
CA SER A 26 -0.89 -22.52 11.13
C SER A 26 -0.55 -22.60 9.64
N LYS A 27 -1.08 -23.60 8.91
CA LYS A 27 -0.90 -23.69 7.45
C LYS A 27 -1.47 -22.46 6.71
N MET A 28 -2.62 -21.95 7.12
CA MET A 28 -3.19 -20.74 6.49
C MET A 28 -2.35 -19.48 6.78
N MET A 29 -1.71 -19.39 7.94
CA MET A 29 -0.82 -18.28 8.28
C MET A 29 0.46 -18.31 7.42
N THR A 30 1.12 -19.46 7.29
CA THR A 30 2.36 -19.55 6.51
C THR A 30 2.16 -19.27 5.02
N HIS A 31 1.04 -19.72 4.44
CA HIS A 31 0.69 -19.39 3.06
C HIS A 31 0.41 -17.89 2.85
N ARG A 32 -0.20 -17.21 3.85
CA ARG A 32 -0.44 -15.76 3.80
C ARG A 32 0.86 -14.96 3.92
N GLU A 33 1.75 -15.36 4.82
CA GLU A 33 3.06 -14.74 4.98
C GLU A 33 3.90 -14.88 3.70
N SER A 34 3.98 -16.09 3.14
CA SER A 34 4.72 -16.33 1.89
C SER A 34 4.17 -15.51 0.70
N ALA A 35 2.85 -15.36 0.60
CA ALA A 35 2.22 -14.55 -0.44
C ALA A 35 2.46 -13.03 -0.22
N ALA A 36 2.50 -12.57 1.03
CA ALA A 36 2.78 -11.18 1.36
C ALA A 36 4.25 -10.81 1.09
N THR A 37 5.20 -11.70 1.40
CA THR A 37 6.63 -11.50 1.12
C THR A 37 6.88 -11.39 -0.39
N ASN A 38 6.34 -12.33 -1.17
CA ASN A 38 6.49 -12.32 -2.64
C ASN A 38 5.96 -11.02 -3.28
N ARG A 39 4.81 -10.52 -2.82
CA ARG A 39 4.29 -9.22 -3.30
C ARG A 39 5.15 -8.04 -2.88
N ASN A 40 5.68 -8.03 -1.65
CA ASN A 40 6.57 -6.96 -1.20
C ASN A 40 7.87 -6.91 -2.01
N ASP A 41 8.44 -8.07 -2.33
CA ASP A 41 9.65 -8.18 -3.16
C ASP A 41 9.38 -7.67 -4.58
N HIS A 42 8.22 -8.01 -5.16
CA HIS A 42 7.79 -7.49 -6.45
C HIS A 42 7.69 -5.96 -6.45
N ILE A 43 7.11 -5.36 -5.41
CA ILE A 43 7.00 -3.90 -5.30
C ILE A 43 8.36 -3.21 -5.10
N GLU A 44 9.28 -3.80 -4.33
CA GLU A 44 10.64 -3.26 -4.22
C GLU A 44 11.39 -3.33 -5.56
N SER A 45 11.21 -4.42 -6.33
CA SER A 45 11.75 -4.52 -7.70
C SER A 45 11.17 -3.43 -8.59
N TYR A 46 9.85 -3.24 -8.56
CA TYR A 46 9.19 -2.20 -9.36
C TYR A 46 9.67 -0.79 -9.01
N ILE A 47 9.93 -0.50 -7.73
CA ILE A 47 10.52 0.77 -7.28
C ILE A 47 11.90 0.98 -7.91
N ALA A 48 12.75 -0.06 -7.90
CA ALA A 48 14.09 -0.01 -8.48
C ALA A 48 14.04 0.15 -10.01
N GLU A 49 13.20 -0.63 -10.69
CA GLU A 49 13.05 -0.63 -12.15
C GLU A 49 12.54 0.71 -12.70
N ASN A 50 11.65 1.38 -11.97
CA ASN A 50 11.09 2.68 -12.37
C ASN A 50 11.93 3.87 -11.87
N ASN A 51 13.12 3.62 -11.31
CA ASN A 51 14.02 4.64 -10.77
C ASN A 51 13.37 5.56 -9.71
N TYR A 52 12.38 5.05 -8.97
CA TYR A 52 11.83 5.81 -7.85
C TYR A 52 12.87 5.88 -6.74
N CYS A 53 13.31 7.09 -6.40
CA CYS A 53 14.29 7.27 -5.34
C CYS A 53 13.68 6.92 -3.98
N LYS A 54 14.05 5.77 -3.42
CA LYS A 54 13.56 5.29 -2.12
C LYS A 54 13.78 6.32 -1.01
N ALA A 55 14.93 7.00 -1.01
CA ALA A 55 15.22 8.07 -0.07
C ALA A 55 14.23 9.25 -0.18
N THR A 56 13.80 9.59 -1.40
CA THR A 56 12.78 10.62 -1.63
C THR A 56 11.42 10.17 -1.12
N LEU A 57 10.99 8.94 -1.39
CA LEU A 57 9.73 8.39 -0.87
C LEU A 57 9.71 8.32 0.66
N ASP A 58 10.81 7.89 1.29
CA ASP A 58 10.95 7.87 2.75
C ASP A 58 10.98 9.29 3.34
N SER A 59 11.57 10.27 2.65
CA SER A 59 11.58 11.68 3.08
C SER A 59 10.17 12.29 3.03
N ILE A 60 9.44 12.08 1.94
CA ILE A 60 8.01 12.45 1.80
C ILE A 60 7.18 11.80 2.93
N SER A 61 7.45 10.51 3.19
CA SER A 61 6.83 9.78 4.29
C SER A 61 7.21 10.29 5.68
N LYS A 62 8.20 11.17 5.84
CA LYS A 62 8.51 11.81 7.13
C LYS A 62 7.97 13.24 7.19
N SER A 63 7.94 13.96 6.07
CA SER A 63 7.48 15.36 6.01
C SER A 63 5.97 15.53 6.07
N ALA A 64 5.20 14.55 5.58
CA ALA A 64 3.74 14.71 5.48
C ALA A 64 3.04 14.90 6.84
N THR A 65 2.05 15.79 6.89
CA THR A 65 1.31 16.14 8.11
C THR A 65 0.02 15.36 8.33
N SER A 66 -0.48 14.68 7.29
CA SER A 66 -1.74 13.94 7.29
C SER A 66 -1.71 12.82 6.25
N ILE A 67 -2.64 11.85 6.36
CA ILE A 67 -2.84 10.80 5.35
C ILE A 67 -3.09 11.42 3.96
N GLY A 68 -3.87 12.50 3.90
CA GLY A 68 -4.19 13.18 2.66
C GLY A 68 -3.00 13.88 2.01
N SER A 69 -2.17 14.59 2.81
CA SER A 69 -0.95 15.23 2.30
C SER A 69 0.09 14.21 1.87
N LEU A 70 0.28 13.13 2.63
CA LEU A 70 1.18 12.04 2.24
C LEU A 70 0.75 11.40 0.93
N THR A 71 -0.53 11.06 0.81
CA THR A 71 -1.07 10.44 -0.41
C THR A 71 -0.87 11.36 -1.62
N ARG A 72 -1.07 12.68 -1.45
CA ARG A 72 -0.85 13.67 -2.52
C ARG A 72 0.62 13.77 -2.92
N GLU A 73 1.52 13.92 -1.96
CA GLU A 73 2.96 14.08 -2.24
C GLU A 73 3.57 12.84 -2.90
N LEU A 74 3.10 11.64 -2.53
CA LEU A 74 3.49 10.39 -3.18
C LEU A 74 2.93 10.31 -4.60
N MET A 75 1.67 10.69 -4.82
CA MET A 75 1.08 10.74 -6.16
C MET A 75 1.81 11.74 -7.07
N ASP A 76 2.24 12.89 -6.54
CA ASP A 76 3.03 13.87 -7.28
C ASP A 76 4.43 13.36 -7.68
N GLU A 77 5.01 12.43 -6.91
CA GLU A 77 6.31 11.85 -7.19
C GLU A 77 6.22 10.63 -8.13
N ILE A 78 5.17 9.82 -7.99
CA ILE A 78 5.04 8.52 -8.65
C ILE A 78 4.34 8.64 -10.03
N LEU A 79 3.37 9.54 -10.15
CA LEU A 79 2.63 9.73 -11.40
C LEU A 79 3.35 10.70 -12.32
N THR A 80 3.44 10.31 -13.59
CA THR A 80 3.91 11.21 -14.65
C THR A 80 2.84 12.28 -14.97
N GLU A 81 3.26 13.36 -15.63
CA GLU A 81 2.34 14.41 -16.08
C GLU A 81 1.29 13.86 -17.06
N ASP A 82 1.70 12.92 -17.93
CA ASP A 82 0.83 12.27 -18.90
C ASP A 82 -0.21 11.38 -18.23
N GLU A 83 0.19 10.56 -17.26
CA GLU A 83 -0.74 9.73 -16.49
C GLU A 83 -1.75 10.58 -15.72
N PHE A 84 -1.32 11.74 -15.20
CA PHE A 84 -2.24 12.68 -14.58
C PHE A 84 -3.26 13.24 -15.59
N ALA A 85 -2.83 13.58 -16.80
CA ALA A 85 -3.69 14.12 -17.84
C ALA A 85 -4.72 13.09 -18.36
N THR A 86 -4.34 11.80 -18.38
CA THR A 86 -5.19 10.72 -18.91
C THR A 86 -6.02 10.00 -17.85
N CYS A 87 -5.61 9.99 -16.58
CA CYS A 87 -6.34 9.35 -15.47
C CYS A 87 -7.43 10.27 -14.92
N THR A 88 -8.71 9.92 -15.12
CA THR A 88 -9.85 10.62 -14.50
C THR A 88 -10.53 9.78 -13.43
N VAL A 89 -11.12 10.45 -12.43
CA VAL A 89 -11.95 9.83 -11.39
C VAL A 89 -13.09 9.05 -12.06
N LYS A 90 -13.12 7.73 -11.88
CA LYS A 90 -14.23 6.87 -12.32
C LYS A 90 -15.54 7.39 -11.75
N GLY A 91 -16.47 7.74 -12.62
CA GLY A 91 -17.83 8.11 -12.22
C GLY A 91 -18.72 8.63 -13.34
N GLN A 92 -18.74 7.98 -14.52
CA GLN A 92 -19.86 7.91 -15.47
C GLN A 92 -19.40 7.21 -16.76
N GLY A 93 -19.72 5.93 -16.92
CA GLY A 93 -19.98 5.32 -18.23
C GLY A 93 -18.89 5.24 -19.31
N GLN A 94 -17.59 5.24 -19.00
CA GLN A 94 -16.55 4.94 -20.01
C GLN A 94 -15.49 4.00 -19.45
N THR A 95 -15.31 2.87 -20.15
CA THR A 95 -14.39 1.76 -19.83
C THR A 95 -12.95 2.00 -20.30
N ASP A 96 -12.64 3.14 -20.92
CA ASP A 96 -11.45 3.23 -21.79
C ASP A 96 -10.45 4.32 -21.37
N ARG A 97 -10.39 4.67 -20.06
CA ARG A 97 -9.32 5.52 -19.51
C ARG A 97 -8.64 4.81 -18.34
N GLY A 98 -7.35 4.52 -18.51
CA GLY A 98 -6.53 3.79 -17.55
C GLY A 98 -6.56 4.44 -16.17
N GLY A 99 -6.80 3.65 -15.13
CA GLY A 99 -6.50 4.08 -13.76
C GLY A 99 -5.00 4.06 -13.53
N ILE A 100 -4.55 4.59 -12.39
CA ILE A 100 -3.18 4.35 -11.91
C ILE A 100 -2.89 2.84 -11.94
N SER A 101 -1.67 2.46 -12.31
CA SER A 101 -1.29 1.05 -12.31
C SER A 101 -1.42 0.47 -10.90
N GLU A 102 -1.63 -0.85 -10.82
CA GLU A 102 -1.78 -1.54 -9.55
C GLU A 102 -0.53 -1.40 -8.69
N GLU A 103 0.64 -1.50 -9.30
CA GLU A 103 1.95 -1.37 -8.65
C GLU A 103 2.13 0.03 -8.04
N LYS A 104 1.79 1.09 -8.78
CA LYS A 104 1.85 2.48 -8.28
C LYS A 104 0.90 2.70 -7.11
N ARG A 105 -0.31 2.13 -7.19
CA ARG A 105 -1.28 2.15 -6.09
C ARG A 105 -0.71 1.48 -4.85
N GLU A 106 -0.12 0.30 -5.02
CA GLU A 106 0.46 -0.49 -3.92
C GLU A 106 1.65 0.22 -3.26
N ILE A 107 2.50 0.91 -4.04
CA ILE A 107 3.58 1.74 -3.47
C ILE A 107 2.98 2.80 -2.54
N ILE A 108 1.97 3.54 -2.99
CA ILE A 108 1.36 4.60 -2.18
C ILE A 108 0.70 4.00 -0.93
N GLU A 109 -0.06 2.92 -1.08
CA GLU A 109 -0.70 2.23 0.05
C GLU A 109 0.35 1.74 1.07
N LYS A 110 1.47 1.18 0.60
CA LYS A 110 2.57 0.71 1.45
C LYS A 110 3.19 1.84 2.27
N TYR A 111 3.53 2.97 1.65
CA TYR A 111 4.15 4.09 2.36
C TYR A 111 3.18 4.78 3.33
N VAL A 112 1.91 4.94 2.95
CA VAL A 112 0.91 5.54 3.83
C VAL A 112 0.62 4.64 5.03
N LYS A 113 0.47 3.32 4.82
CA LYS A 113 0.29 2.35 5.91
C LYS A 113 1.53 2.22 6.79
N LYS A 114 2.74 2.25 6.21
CA LYS A 114 4.00 2.25 6.99
C LYS A 114 4.04 3.40 7.99
N ARG A 115 3.49 4.57 7.65
CA ARG A 115 3.45 5.72 8.55
C ARG A 115 2.28 5.74 9.52
N TYR A 116 1.06 5.45 9.04
CA TYR A 116 -0.18 5.68 9.80
C TYR A 116 -0.86 4.38 10.27
N GLY A 117 -0.32 3.21 9.94
CA GLY A 117 -0.82 1.91 10.36
C GLY A 117 -2.32 1.72 10.04
N GLU A 118 -3.08 1.29 11.04
CA GLU A 118 -4.51 1.00 10.94
C GLU A 118 -5.37 2.25 10.60
N SER A 119 -4.87 3.46 10.87
CA SER A 119 -5.58 4.69 10.51
C SER A 119 -5.64 4.92 8.99
N ALA A 120 -4.75 4.26 8.24
CA ALA A 120 -4.67 4.35 6.79
C ALA A 120 -5.31 3.12 6.11
N SER A 121 -6.63 2.97 6.28
CA SER A 121 -7.37 1.92 5.58
C SER A 121 -7.40 2.16 4.06
N ASP A 122 -7.43 1.07 3.28
CA ASP A 122 -7.45 1.14 1.81
C ASP A 122 -8.55 2.07 1.26
N PRO A 123 -9.80 2.08 1.80
CA PRO A 123 -10.82 3.01 1.35
C PRO A 123 -10.45 4.48 1.59
N THR A 124 -9.77 4.78 2.69
CA THR A 124 -9.33 6.14 3.05
C THR A 124 -8.27 6.63 2.06
N ILE A 125 -7.25 5.81 1.80
CA ILE A 125 -6.17 6.13 0.86
C ILE A 125 -6.75 6.34 -0.54
N ARG A 126 -7.63 5.43 -0.99
CA ARG A 126 -8.31 5.54 -2.30
C ARG A 126 -9.19 6.78 -2.41
N THR A 127 -9.81 7.21 -1.31
CA THR A 127 -10.59 8.45 -1.29
C THR A 127 -9.70 9.66 -1.55
N PHE A 128 -8.53 9.73 -0.91
CA PHE A 128 -7.57 10.81 -1.16
C PHE A 128 -6.97 10.76 -2.56
N MET A 129 -6.68 9.56 -3.10
CA MET A 129 -6.28 9.41 -4.51
C MET A 129 -7.35 9.93 -5.48
N ARG A 130 -8.63 9.67 -5.23
CA ARG A 130 -9.72 10.23 -6.04
C ARG A 130 -9.79 11.75 -5.92
N GLN A 131 -9.72 12.27 -4.70
CA GLN A 131 -9.69 13.70 -4.44
C GLN A 131 -8.50 14.39 -5.11
N TYR A 132 -7.35 13.72 -5.22
CA TYR A 132 -6.18 14.22 -5.93
C TYR A 132 -6.49 14.54 -7.39
N PHE A 133 -7.11 13.62 -8.12
CA PHE A 133 -7.52 13.86 -9.51
C PHE A 133 -8.60 14.93 -9.65
N THR A 134 -9.54 15.01 -8.69
CA THR A 134 -10.56 16.07 -8.67
C THR A 134 -9.95 17.46 -8.42
N ASN A 135 -8.96 17.56 -7.52
CA ASN A 135 -8.45 18.84 -7.01
C ASN A 135 -7.21 19.36 -7.74
N ARG A 136 -6.33 18.50 -8.28
CA ARG A 136 -5.11 18.93 -8.99
C ARG A 136 -5.39 19.56 -10.35
N ARG A 137 -6.63 19.47 -10.86
CA ARG A 137 -7.12 20.33 -11.96
C ARG A 137 -7.02 21.83 -11.66
N ARG A 138 -6.80 22.26 -10.40
CA ARG A 138 -6.74 23.68 -10.00
C ARG A 138 -5.34 24.22 -9.70
N THR A 139 -4.32 23.39 -9.53
CA THR A 139 -2.96 23.86 -9.18
C THR A 139 -1.90 22.94 -9.78
N LYS A 140 -1.25 23.43 -10.84
CA LYS A 140 0.02 22.87 -11.33
C LYS A 140 1.07 23.06 -10.22
N PRO A 141 1.89 22.05 -9.87
CA PRO A 141 2.99 22.27 -8.94
C PRO A 141 4.09 23.06 -9.66
N GLU A 142 4.00 24.39 -9.68
CA GLU A 142 5.01 25.27 -10.26
C GLU A 142 6.32 25.30 -9.44
N ASN A 143 6.40 24.59 -8.31
CA ASN A 143 7.47 24.79 -7.33
C ASN A 143 8.38 23.58 -7.01
N ARG A 144 8.30 22.43 -7.68
CA ARG A 144 9.21 21.29 -7.37
C ARG A 144 10.51 21.24 -8.18
N LYS A 145 10.65 22.05 -9.25
CA LYS A 145 11.89 22.14 -10.04
C LYS A 145 12.93 23.14 -9.52
N LYS A 146 12.64 23.96 -8.50
CA LYS A 146 13.58 24.98 -7.99
C LYS A 146 14.48 24.55 -6.82
N ALA A 147 14.37 23.30 -6.33
CA ALA A 147 15.15 22.81 -5.19
C ALA A 147 16.23 21.77 -5.55
N ARG A 148 16.51 21.53 -6.84
CA ARG A 148 17.57 20.61 -7.29
C ARG A 148 18.61 21.33 -8.15
N GLY A 149 19.13 22.44 -7.63
CA GLY A 149 20.18 23.20 -8.28
C GLY A 149 20.75 24.22 -7.32
N ASN A 150 21.52 23.76 -6.34
CA ASN A 150 22.53 24.54 -5.64
C ASN A 150 23.32 23.59 -4.72
N GLU A 151 24.22 22.83 -5.32
CA GLU A 151 25.41 22.28 -4.65
C GLU A 151 26.46 21.96 -5.72
N GLU A 152 26.72 22.92 -6.61
CA GLU A 152 27.93 22.97 -7.43
C GLU A 152 28.40 24.43 -7.51
N ARG A 153 29.36 24.77 -6.64
CA ARG A 153 30.28 25.94 -6.57
C ARG A 153 30.66 26.10 -5.10
N GLU A 154 31.92 26.06 -4.66
CA GLU A 154 33.20 26.47 -5.26
C GLU A 154 34.35 25.61 -4.68
N GLU A 155 35.23 25.13 -5.54
CA GLU A 155 36.69 25.04 -5.30
C GLU A 155 37.36 26.08 -6.20
#